data_AF-A0A4Q1DD31-F1
#
_entry.id   AF-A0A4Q1DD31-F1
#
_cell.length_a   1.000
_cell.length_b   1.000
_cell.length_c   1.000
_cell.angle_alpha   90.00
_cell.angle_beta   90.00
_cell.angle_gamma   90.00
#
_symmetry.space_group_name_H-M   'P 1'
#
loop_
_entity.id
_entity.type
_entity.pdbx_description
1 polymer ?
#
loop_
_entity_poly.entity_id
_entity_poly.type
_entity_poly.pdbx_seq_one_letter_code
_entity_poly.pdbx_strand_id
1 'polypeptide(L)'
;MAEFIIDNAIRITTRFYYNGHDAGETQLSVSYSIYAPVKSNIPAMTGQLTGNALQQVDIKTSNGMFIKGQLNTTLAEAEMMLNANLFYSFAASRASQYHFEGTVATGAGKIPPGPPPYPLVLPPQSIEAAGPISTDLIVTALLFPYINIGREVTKTTQDAWLYFIEYNTAEAPADSLYHQLIAPAQTKDRNAMEQLAMAFLQDQDAATSQYFEHIVNIPVPFRRFPLLYDAIAYGHRGDTYENTLLKHLNLTDTEELKAWVSAIDIAVADQVWQNYFALTIIAGYNAELFIQLNKIILLHHLLQKLYVKPLPSFVKDIEALYPALLKATILLPGIPTNGRQPVFPLPPYANSYSNIVSN
;
A
#
# COMPACT_ATOMS: atom_id res chain seq x y z
N MET A 1 12.38 -15.14 -2.52
CA MET A 1 12.72 -14.69 -1.15
C MET A 1 12.55 -13.19 -1.17
N ALA A 2 11.73 -12.63 -0.28
CA ALA A 2 11.45 -11.19 -0.25
C ALA A 2 12.25 -10.52 0.88
N GLU A 3 12.56 -9.25 0.71
CA GLU A 3 13.23 -8.41 1.71
C GLU A 3 12.40 -7.15 1.94
N PHE A 4 12.20 -6.80 3.21
CA PHE A 4 11.47 -5.61 3.64
C PHE A 4 12.32 -4.82 4.64
N ILE A 5 12.39 -3.50 4.48
CA ILE A 5 13.22 -2.62 5.32
C ILE A 5 12.31 -1.62 6.04
N ILE A 6 12.44 -1.57 7.37
CA ILE A 6 11.73 -0.62 8.25
C ILE A 6 12.74 0.45 8.69
N ASP A 7 12.49 1.71 8.31
CA ASP A 7 13.27 2.90 8.69
C ASP A 7 14.79 2.78 8.54
N ASN A 8 15.27 1.95 7.60
CA ASN A 8 16.70 1.62 7.45
C ASN A 8 17.35 1.10 8.76
N ALA A 9 16.54 0.63 9.72
CA ALA A 9 16.97 0.17 11.03
C ALA A 9 16.84 -1.36 11.14
N ILE A 10 15.74 -1.90 10.62
CA ILE A 10 15.40 -3.32 10.66
C ILE A 10 15.22 -3.82 9.24
N ARG A 11 15.78 -4.99 8.93
CA ARG A 11 15.51 -5.73 7.70
C ARG A 11 14.81 -7.03 8.05
N ILE A 12 13.71 -7.36 7.39
CA ILE A 12 13.03 -8.64 7.52
C ILE A 12 13.11 -9.35 6.17
N THR A 13 13.67 -10.56 6.14
CA THR A 13 13.63 -11.41 4.96
C THR A 13 12.61 -12.50 5.14
N THR A 14 11.90 -12.88 4.08
CA THR A 14 10.83 -13.87 4.12
C THR A 14 10.90 -14.84 2.95
N ARG A 15 10.39 -16.06 3.18
CA ARG A 15 10.19 -17.06 2.15
C ARG A 15 8.91 -17.84 2.42
N PHE A 16 8.00 -17.82 1.46
CA PHE A 16 6.78 -18.63 1.48
C PHE A 16 7.04 -19.99 0.83
N TYR A 17 6.46 -21.04 1.40
CA TYR A 17 6.55 -22.41 0.91
C TYR A 17 5.42 -23.27 1.47
N TYR A 18 5.16 -24.40 0.84
CA TYR A 18 4.24 -25.40 1.36
C TYR A 18 5.01 -26.41 2.21
N ASN A 19 4.52 -26.63 3.43
CA ASN A 19 4.90 -27.78 4.23
C ASN A 19 3.96 -28.95 3.86
N GLY A 20 4.54 -30.08 3.47
CA GLY A 20 3.82 -31.34 3.34
C GLY A 20 4.71 -32.46 3.84
N HIS A 21 4.44 -32.93 5.07
CA HIS A 21 5.12 -34.12 5.61
C HIS A 21 4.33 -35.40 5.39
N ASP A 22 3.02 -35.31 5.11
CA ASP A 22 2.16 -36.45 4.84
C ASP A 22 1.27 -36.21 3.63
N ALA A 23 0.97 -37.29 2.91
CA ALA A 23 0.26 -37.30 1.63
C ALA A 23 -1.18 -36.77 1.77
N GLY A 24 -1.36 -35.44 1.69
CA GLY A 24 -2.68 -34.82 1.53
C GLY A 24 -2.81 -33.40 2.05
N GLU A 25 -2.02 -32.98 3.03
CA GLU A 25 -2.17 -31.66 3.66
C GLU A 25 -0.98 -30.76 3.30
N THR A 26 -1.16 -29.93 2.27
CA THR A 26 -0.21 -28.88 1.93
C THR A 26 -0.58 -27.61 2.69
N GLN A 27 0.14 -27.32 3.77
CA GLN A 27 -0.07 -26.09 4.53
C GLN A 27 0.90 -25.00 4.06
N LEU A 28 0.36 -23.88 3.56
CA LEU A 28 1.17 -22.70 3.26
C LEU A 28 1.84 -22.19 4.55
N SER A 29 3.12 -21.88 4.43
CA SER A 29 4.00 -21.48 5.53
C SER A 29 4.89 -20.33 5.09
N VAL A 30 5.31 -19.50 6.05
CA VAL A 30 6.31 -18.45 5.83
C VAL A 30 7.45 -18.62 6.82
N SER A 31 8.68 -18.70 6.33
CA SER A 31 9.87 -18.49 7.15
C SER A 31 10.29 -17.04 7.08
N TYR A 32 10.75 -16.51 8.21
CA TYR A 32 11.21 -15.14 8.31
C TYR A 32 12.54 -15.06 9.07
N SER A 33 13.29 -13.98 8.82
CA SER A 33 14.50 -13.63 9.55
C SER A 33 14.57 -12.12 9.76
N ILE A 34 14.67 -11.67 11.00
CA ILE A 34 14.79 -10.26 11.39
C ILE A 34 16.27 -9.93 11.60
N TYR A 35 16.77 -8.93 10.88
CA TYR A 35 18.12 -8.39 10.95
C TYR A 35 18.09 -7.00 11.55
N ALA A 36 18.94 -6.81 12.55
CA ALA A 36 18.92 -5.65 13.41
C ALA A 36 20.35 -5.46 13.97
N PRO A 37 21.14 -4.48 13.50
CA PRO A 37 20.81 -3.44 12.51
C PRO A 37 20.57 -4.00 11.09
N VAL A 38 19.99 -3.18 10.20
CA VAL A 38 19.64 -3.54 8.81
C VAL A 38 20.76 -4.24 8.03
N LYS A 39 22.02 -3.79 8.21
CA LYS A 39 23.21 -4.33 7.53
C LYS A 39 23.82 -5.56 8.23
N SER A 40 23.19 -6.07 9.29
CA SER A 40 23.68 -7.28 9.97
C SER A 40 23.62 -8.47 9.02
N ASN A 41 24.68 -9.27 9.00
CA ASN A 41 24.72 -10.54 8.28
C ASN A 41 24.15 -11.70 9.09
N ILE A 42 23.97 -11.49 10.41
CA ILE A 42 23.41 -12.49 11.32
C ILE A 42 22.01 -12.02 11.73
N PRO A 43 20.97 -12.85 11.55
CA PRO A 43 19.63 -12.49 12.00
C PRO A 43 19.59 -12.45 13.52
N ALA A 44 18.94 -11.43 14.05
CA ALA A 44 18.67 -11.31 15.47
C ALA A 44 17.54 -12.26 15.93
N MET A 45 16.64 -12.64 15.01
CA MET A 45 15.59 -13.63 15.23
C MET A 45 15.26 -14.33 13.91
N THR A 46 14.98 -15.62 13.97
CA THR A 46 14.43 -16.39 12.85
C THR A 46 13.23 -17.19 13.34
N GLY A 47 12.33 -17.54 12.43
CA GLY A 47 11.23 -18.43 12.76
C GLY A 47 10.37 -18.79 11.56
N GLN A 48 9.29 -19.52 11.83
CA GLN A 48 8.33 -19.98 10.85
C GLN A 48 6.92 -19.83 11.40
N LEU A 49 6.00 -19.38 10.56
CA LEU A 49 4.57 -19.29 10.85
C LEU A 49 3.78 -20.05 9.79
N THR A 50 2.68 -20.69 10.19
CA THR A 50 1.79 -21.45 9.31
C THR A 50 0.33 -21.09 9.57
N GLY A 51 -0.49 -21.08 8.52
CA GLY A 51 -1.90 -20.66 8.62
C GLY A 51 -2.08 -19.28 9.27
N ASN A 52 -3.05 -19.19 10.19
CA ASN A 52 -3.27 -18.02 11.04
C ASN A 52 -2.50 -18.17 12.35
N ALA A 53 -1.30 -17.63 12.44
CA ALA A 53 -0.42 -17.79 13.59
C ALA A 53 0.16 -16.45 14.06
N LEU A 54 0.60 -16.41 15.31
CA LEU A 54 1.17 -15.22 15.94
C LEU A 54 2.49 -15.57 16.62
N GLN A 55 3.49 -14.71 16.43
CA GLN A 55 4.78 -14.79 17.09
C GLN A 55 5.06 -13.48 17.85
N GLN A 56 5.42 -13.59 19.13
CA GLN A 56 5.95 -12.48 19.90
C GLN A 56 7.42 -12.21 19.53
N VAL A 57 7.76 -10.93 19.41
CA VAL A 57 9.10 -10.42 19.15
C VAL A 57 9.58 -9.67 20.37
N ASP A 58 10.70 -10.11 20.96
CA ASP A 58 11.44 -9.38 22.01
C ASP A 58 12.93 -9.59 21.77
N ILE A 59 13.54 -8.62 21.08
CA ILE A 59 14.93 -8.69 20.62
C ILE A 59 15.72 -7.57 21.30
N LYS A 60 16.86 -7.94 21.89
CA LYS A 60 17.90 -7.00 22.30
C LYS A 60 19.18 -7.31 21.53
N THR A 61 19.62 -6.38 20.70
CA THR A 61 20.82 -6.54 19.88
C THR A 61 22.07 -6.06 20.60
N SER A 62 23.25 -6.47 20.12
CA SER A 62 24.55 -6.07 20.67
C SER A 62 24.84 -4.57 20.53
N ASN A 63 24.28 -3.90 19.52
CA ASN A 63 24.39 -2.45 19.34
C ASN A 63 23.38 -1.66 20.19
N GLY A 64 22.68 -2.32 21.12
CA GLY A 64 21.76 -1.67 22.06
C GLY A 64 20.40 -1.29 21.47
N MET A 65 20.03 -1.84 20.30
CA MET A 65 18.67 -1.72 19.79
C MET A 65 17.75 -2.71 20.51
N PHE A 66 16.56 -2.24 20.87
CA PHE A 66 15.47 -3.04 21.41
C PHE A 66 14.34 -3.06 20.39
N ILE A 67 13.81 -4.24 20.09
CA ILE A 67 12.64 -4.42 19.24
C ILE A 67 11.64 -5.25 20.05
N LYS A 68 10.42 -4.76 20.21
CA LYS A 68 9.31 -5.47 20.86
C LYS A 68 8.06 -5.41 20.01
N GLY A 69 7.23 -6.45 20.06
CA GLY A 69 5.96 -6.47 19.35
C GLY A 69 5.60 -7.86 18.89
N GLN A 70 4.99 -7.98 17.72
CA GLN A 70 4.54 -9.26 17.20
C GLN A 70 4.56 -9.33 15.68
N LEU A 71 4.77 -10.54 15.16
CA LEU A 71 4.45 -10.92 13.80
C LEU A 71 3.18 -11.76 13.81
N ASN A 72 2.32 -11.61 12.83
CA ASN A 72 1.20 -12.52 12.62
C ASN A 72 1.07 -12.90 11.14
N THR A 73 0.50 -14.07 10.90
CA THR A 73 0.08 -14.48 9.56
C THR A 73 -1.44 -14.47 9.45
N THR A 74 -1.91 -14.04 8.28
CA THR A 74 -3.31 -14.11 7.90
C THR A 74 -3.40 -14.89 6.59
N LEU A 75 -4.22 -15.93 6.57
CA LEU A 75 -4.52 -16.74 5.40
C LEU A 75 -5.90 -16.34 4.87
N ALA A 76 -5.93 -15.79 3.65
CA ALA A 76 -7.16 -15.47 2.92
C ALA A 76 -7.14 -16.26 1.61
N GLU A 77 -8.13 -17.14 1.42
CA GLU A 77 -8.21 -18.05 0.28
C GLU A 77 -6.93 -18.89 0.08
N ALA A 78 -6.09 -18.51 -0.90
CA ALA A 78 -4.81 -19.14 -1.22
C ALA A 78 -3.60 -18.20 -0.96
N GLU A 79 -3.81 -17.01 -0.42
CA GLU A 79 -2.74 -16.05 -0.13
C GLU A 79 -2.45 -15.98 1.38
N MET A 80 -1.16 -16.01 1.71
CA MET A 80 -0.69 -15.77 3.08
C MET A 80 -0.01 -14.41 3.16
N MET A 81 -0.40 -13.64 4.16
CA MET A 81 0.18 -12.35 4.50
C MET A 81 0.96 -12.49 5.81
N LEU A 82 2.14 -11.89 5.88
CA LEU A 82 2.89 -11.71 7.12
C LEU A 82 2.78 -10.24 7.52
N ASN A 83 2.13 -9.95 8.64
CA ASN A 83 2.03 -8.61 9.21
C ASN A 83 2.95 -8.47 10.41
N ALA A 84 3.43 -7.25 10.65
CA ALA A 84 4.23 -6.91 11.81
C ALA A 84 3.65 -5.70 12.52
N ASN A 85 3.68 -5.74 13.85
CA ASN A 85 3.43 -4.60 14.73
C ASN A 85 4.63 -4.54 15.70
N LEU A 86 5.58 -3.65 15.41
CA LEU A 86 6.89 -3.58 16.06
C LEU A 86 7.16 -2.19 16.60
N PHE A 87 7.58 -2.12 17.86
CA PHE A 87 8.14 -0.97 18.52
C PHE A 87 9.65 -1.15 18.64
N TYR A 88 10.43 -0.12 18.30
CA TYR A 88 11.88 -0.21 18.42
C TYR A 88 12.51 1.09 18.88
N SER A 89 13.65 0.96 19.55
CA SER A 89 14.41 2.08 20.10
C SER A 89 15.87 1.70 20.29
N PHE A 90 16.75 2.69 20.40
CA PHE A 90 18.13 2.49 20.85
C PHE A 90 18.22 2.81 22.34
N ALA A 91 19.01 2.04 23.10
CA ALA A 91 19.16 2.14 24.55
C ALA A 91 19.36 3.57 25.09
N ALA A 92 20.01 4.44 24.31
CA ALA A 92 20.28 5.83 24.67
C ALA A 92 19.04 6.74 24.63
N SER A 93 17.93 6.33 23.99
CA SER A 93 16.71 7.13 23.85
C SER A 93 15.46 6.29 24.04
N ARG A 94 15.16 5.89 25.29
CA ARG A 94 13.83 5.33 25.63
C ARG A 94 12.68 6.32 25.40
N ALA A 95 12.99 7.61 25.23
CA ALA A 95 12.03 8.68 24.92
C ALA A 95 11.65 8.75 23.42
N SER A 96 12.32 7.99 22.54
CA SER A 96 12.03 7.94 21.11
C SER A 96 11.80 6.50 20.66
N GLN A 97 10.60 5.98 20.94
CA GLN A 97 10.16 4.71 20.40
C GLN A 97 9.60 4.96 18.99
N TYR A 98 10.22 4.33 18.00
CA TYR A 98 9.67 4.22 16.66
C TYR A 98 8.66 3.07 16.63
N HIS A 99 7.69 3.16 15.72
CA HIS A 99 6.62 2.18 15.59
C HIS A 99 6.39 1.87 14.12
N PHE A 100 6.31 0.58 13.81
CA PHE A 100 5.90 0.07 12.52
C PHE A 100 4.69 -0.85 12.71
N GLU A 101 3.64 -0.62 11.94
CA GLU A 101 2.51 -1.51 11.83
C GLU A 101 2.11 -1.66 10.36
N GLY A 102 2.12 -2.90 9.85
CA GLY A 102 1.71 -3.16 8.47
C GLY A 102 2.14 -4.53 7.95
N THR A 103 1.82 -4.78 6.68
CA THR A 103 2.20 -6.00 5.96
C THR A 103 3.66 -5.96 5.55
N VAL A 104 4.41 -6.98 5.94
CA VAL A 104 5.84 -7.16 5.63
C VAL A 104 6.02 -7.91 4.32
N ALA A 105 5.20 -8.94 4.08
CA ALA A 105 5.29 -9.76 2.88
C ALA A 105 3.97 -10.46 2.58
N THR A 106 3.71 -10.72 1.30
CA THR A 106 2.61 -11.57 0.82
C THR A 106 3.15 -12.71 -0.03
N GLY A 107 2.46 -13.83 -0.02
CA GLY A 107 2.80 -15.00 -0.82
C GLY A 107 1.55 -15.72 -1.29
N ALA A 108 1.36 -15.78 -2.60
CA ALA A 108 0.32 -16.58 -3.22
C ALA A 108 0.72 -18.05 -3.22
N GLY A 109 -0.14 -18.88 -2.65
CA GLY A 109 -0.07 -20.31 -2.79
C GLY A 109 -0.57 -20.74 -4.16
N LYS A 110 0.35 -21.08 -5.08
CA LYS A 110 -0.04 -21.89 -6.24
C LYS A 110 -0.39 -23.28 -5.72
N ILE A 111 -1.68 -23.56 -5.51
CA ILE A 111 -2.15 -24.94 -5.35
C ILE A 111 -1.68 -25.68 -6.61
N PRO A 112 -0.84 -26.73 -6.49
CA PRO A 112 -0.50 -27.55 -7.64
C PRO A 112 -1.80 -28.02 -8.28
N PRO A 113 -2.02 -27.88 -9.60
CA PRO A 113 -3.21 -28.45 -10.22
C PRO A 113 -3.26 -29.93 -9.84
N GLY A 114 -4.40 -30.36 -9.29
CA GLY A 114 -4.62 -31.76 -8.98
C GLY A 114 -4.30 -32.62 -10.21
N PRO A 115 -3.86 -33.88 -10.02
CA PRO A 115 -3.59 -34.77 -11.14
C PRO A 115 -4.81 -34.77 -12.07
N PRO A 116 -4.62 -34.54 -13.39
CA PRO A 116 -5.74 -34.44 -14.31
C PRO A 116 -6.55 -35.75 -14.27
N PRO A 117 -7.90 -35.70 -14.35
CA PRO A 117 -8.66 -36.89 -14.65
C PRO A 117 -8.13 -37.48 -15.96
N TYR A 118 -7.88 -38.80 -15.97
CA TYR A 118 -7.29 -39.53 -17.10
C TYR A 118 -7.85 -39.05 -18.45
N PRO A 119 -7.00 -38.71 -19.43
CA PRO A 119 -7.46 -38.11 -20.68
C PRO A 119 -8.09 -39.15 -21.60
N LEU A 120 -9.28 -38.82 -22.13
CA LEU A 120 -9.70 -39.28 -23.45
C LEU A 120 -8.76 -38.66 -24.49
N VAL A 121 -8.18 -39.51 -25.32
CA VAL A 121 -7.17 -39.16 -26.34
C VAL A 121 -7.77 -38.23 -27.39
N LEU A 122 -7.13 -37.06 -27.60
CA LEU A 122 -7.30 -36.22 -28.77
C LEU A 122 -5.92 -35.87 -29.37
N PRO A 123 -5.80 -35.74 -30.70
CA PRO A 123 -4.52 -35.69 -31.40
C PRO A 123 -3.76 -34.36 -31.18
N PRO A 124 -2.42 -34.38 -31.34
CA PRO A 124 -1.54 -33.35 -30.81
C PRO A 124 -1.58 -32.05 -31.63
N GLN A 125 -1.84 -30.93 -30.95
CA GLN A 125 -1.48 -29.60 -31.45
C GLN A 125 -0.17 -29.16 -30.79
N SER A 126 0.79 -28.81 -31.64
CA SER A 126 2.07 -28.21 -31.27
C SER A 126 1.82 -26.80 -30.70
N ILE A 127 2.09 -26.61 -29.42
CA ILE A 127 2.20 -25.29 -28.79
C ILE A 127 3.65 -25.09 -28.36
N GLU A 128 4.26 -24.04 -28.89
CA GLU A 128 5.61 -23.59 -28.53
C GLU A 128 5.69 -23.26 -27.04
N ALA A 129 6.82 -23.65 -26.43
CA ALA A 129 7.07 -23.48 -25.01
C ALA A 129 7.12 -21.99 -24.63
N ALA A 130 6.13 -21.53 -23.87
CA ALA A 130 6.25 -20.33 -23.06
C ALA A 130 7.36 -20.56 -22.02
N GLY A 131 8.40 -19.73 -22.08
CA GLY A 131 9.53 -19.81 -21.16
C GLY A 131 9.12 -19.61 -19.69
N PRO A 132 10.00 -19.98 -18.74
CA PRO A 132 9.72 -19.88 -17.32
C PRO A 132 9.45 -18.43 -16.92
N ILE A 133 8.27 -18.19 -16.34
CA ILE A 133 7.90 -16.92 -15.73
C ILE A 133 8.81 -16.74 -14.50
N SER A 134 9.58 -15.65 -14.50
CA SER A 134 10.48 -15.25 -13.42
C SER A 134 9.75 -15.21 -12.07
N THR A 135 10.29 -15.93 -11.08
CA THR A 135 9.83 -15.93 -9.67
C THR A 135 10.45 -14.81 -8.84
N ASP A 136 11.21 -13.91 -9.46
CA ASP A 136 11.80 -12.76 -8.78
C ASP A 136 10.92 -11.53 -8.98
N LEU A 137 9.75 -11.52 -8.33
CA LEU A 137 9.05 -10.26 -8.07
C LEU A 137 9.78 -9.56 -6.91
N ILE A 138 10.90 -8.92 -7.23
CA ILE A 138 11.49 -7.91 -6.36
C ILE A 138 10.52 -6.73 -6.38
N VAL A 139 9.67 -6.61 -5.37
CA VAL A 139 8.87 -5.39 -5.15
C VAL A 139 9.82 -4.31 -4.62
N THR A 140 10.66 -3.77 -5.49
CA THR A 140 11.32 -2.46 -5.29
C THR A 140 10.31 -1.36 -5.61
N ALA A 141 9.17 -1.36 -4.94
CA ALA A 141 8.26 -0.23 -4.99
C ALA A 141 8.76 0.82 -3.98
N LEU A 142 9.55 1.77 -4.47
CA LEU A 142 9.83 3.06 -3.81
C LEU A 142 8.55 3.89 -3.51
N LEU A 143 7.37 3.33 -3.77
CA LEU A 143 6.04 3.96 -3.68
C LEU A 143 5.40 3.88 -2.29
N PHE A 144 6.05 3.22 -1.32
CA PHE A 144 5.47 3.05 0.02
C PHE A 144 6.18 3.85 1.11
N PRO A 145 5.91 5.17 1.22
CA PRO A 145 6.07 5.86 2.48
C PRO A 145 4.75 6.55 2.86
N TYR A 146 3.74 5.83 3.35
CA TYR A 146 2.76 6.52 4.18
C TYR A 146 3.46 6.83 5.50
N ILE A 147 3.93 8.06 5.63
CA ILE A 147 4.36 8.53 6.93
C ILE A 147 3.10 9.05 7.61
N ASN A 148 2.55 8.24 8.51
CA ASN A 148 1.64 8.77 9.51
C ASN A 148 2.44 9.67 10.44
N ILE A 149 2.43 10.96 10.17
CA ILE A 149 3.04 11.94 11.05
C ILE A 149 1.95 12.40 12.00
N GLY A 150 1.81 11.70 13.13
CA GLY A 150 1.06 12.18 14.30
C GLY A 150 1.63 13.49 14.90
N ARG A 151 2.65 14.07 14.27
CA ARG A 151 3.15 15.42 14.47
C ARG A 151 2.98 16.20 13.17
N GLU A 152 2.48 17.43 13.25
CA GLU A 152 2.70 18.41 12.20
C GLU A 152 4.21 18.44 11.90
N VAL A 153 4.62 17.92 10.75
CA VAL A 153 5.83 18.47 10.14
C VAL A 153 5.50 19.94 9.98
N THR A 154 6.31 20.83 10.56
CA THR A 154 6.22 22.25 10.27
C THR A 154 6.56 22.43 8.79
N LYS A 155 5.58 22.21 7.93
CA LYS A 155 5.75 22.26 6.47
C LYS A 155 5.75 23.72 6.09
N THR A 156 6.73 24.12 5.29
CA THR A 156 6.54 25.34 4.52
C THR A 156 5.37 25.12 3.55
N THR A 157 4.67 26.19 3.17
CA THR A 157 3.61 26.13 2.15
C THR A 157 4.10 25.48 0.85
N GLN A 158 5.39 25.66 0.54
CA GLN A 158 6.04 25.03 -0.61
C GLN A 158 6.21 23.52 -0.44
N ASP A 159 6.71 23.03 0.70
CA ASP A 159 6.90 21.59 0.92
C ASP A 159 5.57 20.85 0.97
N ALA A 160 4.57 21.44 1.64
CA ALA A 160 3.19 20.94 1.63
C ALA A 160 2.66 20.78 0.20
N TRP A 161 2.99 21.73 -0.68
CA TRP A 161 2.54 21.69 -2.06
C TRP A 161 3.32 20.68 -2.93
N LEU A 162 4.62 20.52 -2.74
CA LEU A 162 5.45 19.67 -3.61
C LEU A 162 5.43 18.20 -3.24
N TYR A 163 5.41 17.89 -1.94
CA TYR A 163 5.74 16.55 -1.46
C TYR A 163 4.56 15.83 -0.82
N PHE A 164 3.36 16.41 -0.84
CA PHE A 164 2.20 15.82 -0.17
C PHE A 164 0.91 15.89 -1.00
N ILE A 165 0.15 14.81 -0.89
CA ILE A 165 -1.18 14.63 -1.46
C ILE A 165 -2.17 14.47 -0.33
N GLU A 166 -3.23 15.27 -0.33
CA GLU A 166 -4.30 15.21 0.66
C GLU A 166 -5.63 14.90 -0.02
N TYR A 167 -6.43 14.07 0.65
CA TYR A 167 -7.81 13.81 0.26
C TYR A 167 -8.71 14.99 0.69
N ASN A 168 -9.57 15.47 -0.21
CA ASN A 168 -10.45 16.60 0.07
C ASN A 168 -11.70 16.15 0.83
N THR A 169 -11.61 16.13 2.16
CA THR A 169 -12.70 15.68 3.03
C THR A 169 -13.95 16.58 2.97
N ALA A 170 -13.82 17.83 2.51
CA ALA A 170 -14.95 18.75 2.41
C ALA A 170 -15.88 18.47 1.22
N GLU A 171 -15.37 17.79 0.19
CA GLU A 171 -16.11 17.43 -1.03
C GLU A 171 -16.53 15.95 -1.06
N ALA A 172 -16.14 15.19 -0.04
CA ALA A 172 -16.44 13.77 0.08
C ALA A 172 -17.95 13.53 0.21
N PRO A 173 -18.55 12.57 -0.51
CA PRO A 173 -19.94 12.17 -0.32
C PRO A 173 -20.21 11.73 1.12
N ALA A 174 -21.38 12.07 1.66
CA ALA A 174 -21.71 11.79 3.07
C ALA A 174 -21.80 10.28 3.38
N ASP A 175 -22.04 9.46 2.37
CA ASP A 175 -22.11 8.01 2.39
C ASP A 175 -20.77 7.34 2.05
N SER A 176 -19.70 8.09 1.82
CA SER A 176 -18.39 7.53 1.50
C SER A 176 -17.81 6.69 2.65
N LEU A 177 -16.95 5.71 2.31
CA LEU A 177 -16.26 4.89 3.31
C LEU A 177 -15.52 5.76 4.33
N TYR A 178 -14.84 6.82 3.87
CA TYR A 178 -14.19 7.79 4.75
C TYR A 178 -15.15 8.35 5.81
N HIS A 179 -16.35 8.79 5.43
CA HIS A 179 -17.33 9.31 6.38
C HIS A 179 -17.84 8.24 7.35
N GLN A 180 -18.06 7.01 6.86
CA GLN A 180 -18.47 5.89 7.70
C GLN A 180 -17.40 5.52 8.74
N LEU A 181 -16.11 5.69 8.42
CA LEU A 181 -15.00 5.42 9.32
C LEU A 181 -14.84 6.45 10.46
N ILE A 182 -15.44 7.64 10.36
CA ILE A 182 -15.27 8.70 11.37
C ILE A 182 -15.78 8.27 12.75
N ALA A 183 -17.00 7.73 12.83
CA ALA A 183 -17.62 7.34 14.09
C ALA A 183 -16.83 6.24 14.84
N PRO A 184 -16.47 5.10 14.20
CA PRO A 184 -15.65 4.09 14.88
C PRO A 184 -14.22 4.57 15.15
N ALA A 185 -13.65 5.48 14.35
CA ALA A 185 -12.37 6.10 14.66
C ALA A 185 -12.40 6.93 15.96
N GLN A 186 -13.50 7.66 16.21
CA GLN A 186 -13.69 8.45 17.44
C GLN A 186 -13.72 7.57 18.70
N THR A 187 -14.32 6.38 18.60
CA THR A 187 -14.37 5.40 19.69
C THR A 187 -13.16 4.47 19.73
N LYS A 188 -12.22 4.63 18.79
CA LYS A 188 -11.07 3.75 18.58
C LYS A 188 -11.46 2.28 18.36
N ASP A 189 -12.61 2.05 17.75
CA ASP A 189 -13.11 0.71 17.44
C ASP A 189 -12.50 0.19 16.13
N ARG A 190 -11.31 -0.40 16.25
CA ARG A 190 -10.60 -0.99 15.11
C ARG A 190 -11.45 -2.05 14.39
N ASN A 191 -12.14 -2.91 15.13
CA ASN A 191 -12.87 -4.02 14.53
C ASN A 191 -14.02 -3.50 13.65
N ALA A 192 -14.73 -2.48 14.11
CA ALA A 192 -15.76 -1.82 13.31
C ALA A 192 -15.18 -1.19 12.04
N MET A 193 -14.00 -0.55 12.12
CA MET A 193 -13.32 0.02 10.95
C MET A 193 -12.90 -1.04 9.92
N GLU A 194 -12.36 -2.17 10.39
CA GLU A 194 -12.01 -3.32 9.54
C GLU A 194 -13.25 -3.96 8.90
N GLN A 195 -14.36 -4.07 9.64
CA GLN A 195 -15.62 -4.58 9.12
C GLN A 195 -16.19 -3.69 8.02
N LEU A 196 -16.18 -2.35 8.20
CA LEU A 196 -16.62 -1.41 7.17
C LEU A 196 -15.76 -1.51 5.90
N ALA A 197 -14.44 -1.58 6.05
CA ALA A 197 -13.54 -1.74 4.91
C ALA A 197 -13.74 -3.09 4.21
N MET A 198 -13.93 -4.18 4.96
CA MET A 198 -14.22 -5.50 4.39
C MET A 198 -15.57 -5.52 3.66
N ALA A 199 -16.63 -4.94 4.24
CA ALA A 199 -17.93 -4.83 3.59
C ALA A 199 -17.84 -4.02 2.29
N PHE A 200 -17.05 -2.94 2.28
CA PHE A 200 -16.74 -2.19 1.07
C PHE A 200 -16.07 -3.06 -0.01
N LEU A 201 -15.01 -3.80 0.35
CA LEU A 201 -14.29 -4.68 -0.58
C LEU A 201 -15.14 -5.86 -1.08
N GLN A 202 -16.14 -6.28 -0.30
CA GLN A 202 -17.08 -7.34 -0.67
C GLN A 202 -18.33 -6.83 -1.40
N ASP A 203 -18.37 -5.54 -1.74
CA ASP A 203 -19.47 -4.87 -2.45
C ASP A 203 -20.84 -4.94 -1.72
N GLN A 204 -20.80 -4.94 -0.38
CA GLN A 204 -21.98 -5.10 0.48
C GLN A 204 -22.60 -3.77 0.93
N ASP A 205 -23.88 -3.83 1.30
CA ASP A 205 -24.64 -2.74 1.91
C ASP A 205 -24.59 -1.41 1.12
N ALA A 206 -24.18 -0.32 1.77
CA ALA A 206 -24.08 1.01 1.17
C ALA A 206 -22.94 1.14 0.14
N ALA A 207 -22.08 0.13 0.02
CA ALA A 207 -20.92 0.15 -0.87
C ALA A 207 -21.14 -0.59 -2.20
N THR A 208 -22.36 -1.05 -2.50
CA THR A 208 -22.61 -1.78 -3.76
C THR A 208 -22.21 -0.96 -4.99
N SER A 209 -21.47 -1.59 -5.89
CA SER A 209 -20.81 -1.03 -7.06
C SER A 209 -19.76 0.06 -6.78
N GLN A 210 -19.27 0.19 -5.54
CA GLN A 210 -18.22 1.15 -5.19
C GLN A 210 -16.81 0.56 -5.29
N TYR A 211 -16.65 -0.75 -5.06
CA TYR A 211 -15.35 -1.40 -5.18
C TYR A 211 -14.98 -1.69 -6.63
N PHE A 212 -13.76 -1.33 -7.03
CA PHE A 212 -13.16 -1.77 -8.28
C PHE A 212 -12.36 -3.04 -8.01
N GLU A 213 -12.82 -4.19 -8.52
CA GLU A 213 -12.08 -5.45 -8.34
C GLU A 213 -10.75 -5.46 -9.12
N HIS A 214 -10.75 -4.87 -10.31
CA HIS A 214 -9.57 -4.76 -11.17
C HIS A 214 -9.43 -3.37 -11.78
N ILE A 215 -8.21 -3.05 -12.22
CA ILE A 215 -7.91 -1.79 -12.93
C ILE A 215 -8.80 -1.58 -14.17
N VAL A 216 -9.24 -2.66 -14.82
CA VAL A 216 -10.10 -2.59 -16.01
C VAL A 216 -11.51 -2.08 -15.71
N ASN A 217 -11.97 -2.22 -14.46
CA ASN A 217 -13.27 -1.75 -13.98
C ASN A 217 -13.27 -0.23 -13.69
N ILE A 218 -12.09 0.38 -13.53
CA ILE A 218 -11.99 1.82 -13.30
C ILE A 218 -12.39 2.56 -14.59
N PRO A 219 -13.27 3.58 -14.52
CA PRO A 219 -13.61 4.40 -15.67
C PRO A 219 -12.40 5.10 -16.30
N VAL A 220 -12.52 5.39 -17.60
CA VAL A 220 -11.58 6.28 -18.30
C VAL A 220 -11.85 7.71 -17.80
N PRO A 221 -10.80 8.52 -17.54
CA PRO A 221 -9.41 8.29 -17.93
C PRO A 221 -8.54 7.61 -16.88
N PHE A 222 -8.99 7.47 -15.64
CA PHE A 222 -8.21 6.94 -14.52
C PHE A 222 -7.57 5.57 -14.80
N ARG A 223 -8.27 4.67 -15.51
CA ARG A 223 -7.70 3.38 -15.93
C ARG A 223 -6.38 3.48 -16.71
N ARG A 224 -6.16 4.59 -17.44
CA ARG A 224 -4.92 4.81 -18.22
C ARG A 224 -3.80 5.42 -17.39
N PHE A 225 -4.12 5.95 -16.20
CA PHE A 225 -3.16 6.71 -15.41
C PHE A 225 -1.95 5.89 -14.96
N PRO A 226 -2.05 4.60 -14.60
CA PRO A 226 -0.85 3.86 -14.22
C PRO A 226 0.17 3.72 -15.36
N LEU A 227 -0.30 3.45 -16.59
CA LEU A 227 0.57 3.37 -17.76
C LEU A 227 1.22 4.72 -18.06
N LEU A 228 0.44 5.80 -17.94
CA LEU A 228 0.94 7.16 -18.14
C LEU A 228 1.94 7.55 -17.05
N TYR A 229 1.66 7.20 -15.79
CA TYR A 229 2.59 7.35 -14.69
C TYR A 229 3.90 6.61 -14.98
N ASP A 230 3.87 5.36 -15.43
CA ASP A 230 5.09 4.59 -15.71
C ASP A 230 5.88 5.16 -16.89
N ALA A 231 5.19 5.57 -17.96
CA ALA A 231 5.80 6.28 -19.08
C ALA A 231 6.50 7.57 -18.61
N ILE A 232 5.90 8.24 -17.62
CA ILE A 232 6.42 9.50 -17.09
C ILE A 232 7.54 9.29 -16.05
N ALA A 233 7.41 8.31 -15.17
CA ALA A 233 8.41 8.07 -14.14
C ALA A 233 9.68 7.42 -14.71
N TYR A 234 9.56 6.62 -15.78
CA TYR A 234 10.64 5.76 -16.26
C TYR A 234 11.01 5.94 -17.75
N GLY A 235 10.13 6.52 -18.57
CA GLY A 235 10.29 6.58 -20.04
C GLY A 235 11.06 7.79 -20.58
N HIS A 236 11.66 8.62 -19.72
CA HIS A 236 12.06 10.01 -20.00
C HIS A 236 13.38 10.19 -20.73
N ARG A 237 13.63 9.39 -21.77
CA ARG A 237 14.85 9.54 -22.56
C ARG A 237 14.58 10.34 -23.82
N GLY A 238 14.63 11.67 -23.69
CA GLY A 238 14.76 12.59 -24.82
C GLY A 238 13.55 13.49 -25.13
N ASP A 239 12.50 13.47 -24.32
CA ASP A 239 11.33 14.35 -24.46
C ASP A 239 10.98 15.02 -23.13
N THR A 240 10.22 16.13 -23.15
CA THR A 240 9.73 16.78 -21.92
C THR A 240 8.61 15.96 -21.28
N TYR A 241 8.38 16.22 -19.98
CA TYR A 241 7.29 15.58 -19.26
C TYR A 241 5.93 15.88 -19.91
N GLU A 242 5.71 17.15 -20.27
CA GLU A 242 4.47 17.59 -20.91
C GLU A 242 4.26 16.96 -22.30
N ASN A 243 5.28 16.91 -23.15
CA ASN A 243 5.15 16.26 -24.46
C ASN A 243 4.82 14.77 -24.34
N THR A 244 5.36 14.11 -23.31
CA THR A 244 5.02 12.71 -23.02
C THR A 244 3.53 12.57 -22.68
N LEU A 245 2.97 13.49 -21.88
CA LEU A 245 1.54 13.53 -21.57
C LEU A 245 0.70 13.73 -22.83
N LEU A 246 1.00 14.76 -23.63
CA LEU A 246 0.27 15.08 -24.86
C LEU A 246 0.25 13.90 -25.82
N LYS A 247 1.41 13.27 -26.05
CA LYS A 247 1.53 12.10 -26.93
C LYS A 247 0.72 10.90 -26.46
N HIS A 248 0.77 10.56 -25.17
CA HIS A 248 0.04 9.39 -24.66
C HIS A 248 -1.47 9.61 -24.56
N LEU A 249 -1.89 10.85 -24.39
CA LEU A 249 -3.30 11.24 -24.36
C LEU A 249 -3.85 11.56 -25.75
N ASN A 250 -2.99 11.58 -26.78
CA ASN A 250 -3.31 12.00 -28.15
C ASN A 250 -3.93 13.40 -28.18
N LEU A 251 -3.28 14.33 -27.49
CA LEU A 251 -3.64 15.75 -27.41
C LEU A 251 -2.61 16.58 -28.18
N THR A 252 -3.07 17.71 -28.69
CA THR A 252 -2.30 18.55 -29.60
C THR A 252 -1.44 19.56 -28.86
N ASP A 253 -1.97 20.12 -27.77
CA ASP A 253 -1.32 21.19 -27.01
C ASP A 253 -1.75 21.20 -25.53
N THR A 254 -1.10 22.09 -24.77
CA THR A 254 -1.31 22.28 -23.34
C THR A 254 -2.73 22.75 -22.98
N GLU A 255 -3.40 23.50 -23.86
CA GLU A 255 -4.77 23.97 -23.58
C GLU A 255 -5.78 22.83 -23.71
N GLU A 256 -5.59 21.95 -24.69
CA GLU A 256 -6.36 20.71 -24.82
C GLU A 256 -6.15 19.80 -23.60
N LEU A 257 -4.91 19.72 -23.10
CA LEU A 257 -4.59 19.01 -21.84
C LEU A 257 -5.33 19.62 -20.64
N LYS A 258 -5.30 20.95 -20.47
CA LYS A 258 -6.02 21.62 -19.37
C LYS A 258 -7.52 21.37 -19.43
N ALA A 259 -8.12 21.49 -20.62
CA ALA A 259 -9.53 21.22 -20.84
C ALA A 259 -9.88 19.75 -20.51
N TRP A 260 -9.03 18.82 -20.95
CA TRP A 260 -9.20 17.40 -20.68
C TRP A 260 -9.10 17.06 -19.20
N VAL A 261 -8.10 17.61 -18.47
CA VAL A 261 -7.96 17.39 -17.02
C VAL A 261 -9.13 18.01 -16.25
N SER A 262 -9.62 19.17 -16.67
CA SER A 262 -10.75 19.85 -16.03
C SER A 262 -12.08 19.11 -16.21
N ALA A 263 -12.19 18.25 -17.23
CA ALA A 263 -13.37 17.43 -17.51
C ALA A 263 -13.36 16.08 -16.78
N ILE A 264 -12.32 15.78 -15.99
CA ILE A 264 -12.24 14.54 -15.22
C ILE A 264 -13.36 14.48 -14.17
N ASP A 265 -14.05 13.35 -14.12
CA ASP A 265 -15.13 13.10 -13.17
C ASP A 265 -14.60 12.98 -11.73
N ILE A 266 -14.99 13.94 -10.90
CA ILE A 266 -14.63 14.01 -9.47
C ILE A 266 -15.22 12.86 -8.65
N ALA A 267 -16.36 12.30 -9.06
CA ALA A 267 -16.99 11.18 -8.36
C ALA A 267 -16.15 9.90 -8.53
N VAL A 268 -15.60 9.68 -9.73
CA VAL A 268 -14.68 8.56 -9.97
C VAL A 268 -13.37 8.78 -9.21
N ALA A 269 -12.88 10.02 -9.13
CA ALA A 269 -11.71 10.35 -8.32
C ALA A 269 -11.92 10.01 -6.84
N ASP A 270 -13.09 10.35 -6.29
CA ASP A 270 -13.47 10.01 -4.92
C ASP A 270 -13.55 8.49 -4.71
N GLN A 271 -14.20 7.78 -5.63
CA GLN A 271 -14.30 6.33 -5.57
C GLN A 271 -12.92 5.64 -5.59
N VAL A 272 -11.97 6.15 -6.37
CA VAL A 272 -10.56 5.70 -6.34
C VAL A 272 -9.95 5.88 -4.95
N TRP A 273 -10.21 7.01 -4.28
CA TRP A 273 -9.78 7.23 -2.90
C TRP A 273 -10.44 6.26 -1.90
N GLN A 274 -11.75 5.99 -2.03
CA GLN A 274 -12.43 5.04 -1.15
C GLN A 274 -11.85 3.63 -1.27
N ASN A 275 -11.59 3.18 -2.50
CA ASN A 275 -10.93 1.91 -2.78
C ASN A 275 -9.54 1.83 -2.15
N TYR A 276 -8.79 2.92 -2.28
CA TYR A 276 -7.47 3.05 -1.70
C TYR A 276 -7.50 3.03 -0.16
N PHE A 277 -8.48 3.67 0.48
CA PHE A 277 -8.67 3.61 1.93
C PHE A 277 -9.00 2.21 2.41
N ALA A 278 -9.92 1.51 1.75
CA ALA A 278 -10.29 0.15 2.10
C ALA A 278 -9.08 -0.80 2.04
N LEU A 279 -8.29 -0.72 0.97
CA LEU A 279 -7.07 -1.52 0.79
C LEU A 279 -5.92 -1.10 1.70
N THR A 280 -5.93 0.12 2.22
CA THR A 280 -5.00 0.57 3.27
C THR A 280 -5.36 -0.06 4.62
N ILE A 281 -6.67 -0.24 4.92
CA ILE A 281 -7.16 -0.87 6.16
C ILE A 281 -6.97 -2.38 6.11
N ILE A 282 -7.45 -3.02 5.04
CA ILE A 282 -7.33 -4.47 4.81
C ILE A 282 -6.10 -4.70 3.92
N ALA A 283 -4.93 -4.42 4.48
CA ALA A 283 -3.67 -4.53 3.78
C ALA A 283 -3.47 -5.94 3.20
N GLY A 284 -3.06 -6.00 1.93
CA GLY A 284 -2.77 -7.23 1.20
C GLY A 284 -3.97 -7.93 0.55
N TYR A 285 -5.20 -7.41 0.67
CA TYR A 285 -6.38 -7.97 -0.01
C TYR A 285 -6.25 -8.00 -1.54
N ASN A 286 -5.77 -6.91 -2.15
CA ASN A 286 -5.51 -6.83 -3.59
C ASN A 286 -4.31 -5.90 -3.84
N ALA A 287 -3.11 -6.45 -3.65
CA ALA A 287 -1.86 -5.69 -3.70
C ALA A 287 -1.60 -5.07 -5.08
N GLU A 288 -1.97 -5.76 -6.15
CA GLU A 288 -1.79 -5.26 -7.51
C GLU A 288 -2.64 -4.00 -7.73
N LEU A 289 -3.95 -4.08 -7.45
CA LEU A 289 -4.83 -2.93 -7.58
C LEU A 289 -4.38 -1.79 -6.68
N PHE A 290 -3.95 -2.06 -5.44
CA PHE A 290 -3.47 -1.03 -4.53
C PHE A 290 -2.30 -0.23 -5.11
N ILE A 291 -1.34 -0.90 -5.76
CA ILE A 291 -0.24 -0.25 -6.49
C ILE A 291 -0.79 0.61 -7.63
N GLN A 292 -1.76 0.10 -8.40
CA GLN A 292 -2.37 0.87 -9.49
C GLN A 292 -3.09 2.12 -8.97
N LEU A 293 -3.87 2.01 -7.89
CA LEU A 293 -4.58 3.14 -7.28
C LEU A 293 -3.61 4.22 -6.77
N ASN A 294 -2.47 3.84 -6.19
CA ASN A 294 -1.44 4.78 -5.79
C ASN A 294 -0.91 5.59 -6.99
N LYS A 295 -0.59 4.92 -8.11
CA LYS A 295 -0.19 5.59 -9.36
C LYS A 295 -1.28 6.50 -9.92
N ILE A 296 -2.55 6.08 -9.85
CA ILE A 296 -3.71 6.88 -10.26
C ILE A 296 -3.77 8.17 -9.43
N ILE A 297 -3.69 8.06 -8.10
CA ILE A 297 -3.76 9.21 -7.19
C ILE A 297 -2.60 10.18 -7.44
N LEU A 298 -1.36 9.67 -7.59
CA LEU A 298 -0.18 10.48 -7.89
C LEU A 298 -0.33 11.25 -9.20
N LEU A 299 -0.73 10.56 -10.26
CA LEU A 299 -0.87 11.22 -11.56
C LEU A 299 -2.04 12.20 -11.58
N HIS A 300 -3.18 11.84 -10.98
CA HIS A 300 -4.32 12.75 -10.85
C HIS A 300 -3.91 14.02 -10.08
N HIS A 301 -3.19 13.86 -8.97
CA HIS A 301 -2.69 14.99 -8.19
C HIS A 301 -1.78 15.90 -8.99
N LEU A 302 -0.80 15.32 -9.71
CA LEU A 302 0.09 16.06 -10.58
C LEU A 302 -0.67 16.87 -11.61
N LEU A 303 -1.61 16.23 -12.32
CA LEU A 303 -2.41 16.88 -13.36
C LEU A 303 -3.23 18.04 -12.79
N GLN A 304 -3.91 17.83 -11.65
CA GLN A 304 -4.68 18.87 -10.97
C GLN A 304 -3.80 20.05 -10.53
N LYS A 305 -2.61 19.78 -10.00
CA LYS A 305 -1.66 20.81 -9.53
C LYS A 305 -1.11 21.68 -10.65
N LEU A 306 -0.77 21.07 -11.78
CA LEU A 306 -0.08 21.75 -12.87
C LEU A 306 -1.05 22.41 -13.87
N TYR A 307 -2.24 21.83 -14.07
CA TYR A 307 -3.11 22.21 -15.19
C TYR A 307 -4.48 22.76 -14.78
N VAL A 308 -4.92 22.57 -13.53
CA VAL A 308 -6.23 23.07 -13.07
C VAL A 308 -6.07 24.15 -12.01
N LYS A 309 -5.22 23.92 -11.01
CA LYS A 309 -5.01 24.86 -9.91
C LYS A 309 -4.05 25.99 -10.32
N PRO A 310 -4.25 27.21 -9.80
CA PRO A 310 -3.30 28.29 -10.03
C PRO A 310 -1.93 27.94 -9.44
N LEU A 311 -0.87 28.13 -10.24
CA LEU A 311 0.49 27.84 -9.82
C LEU A 311 0.93 28.83 -8.73
N PRO A 312 1.55 28.35 -7.64
CA PRO A 312 2.12 29.23 -6.62
C PRO A 312 3.25 30.12 -7.18
N SER A 313 3.45 31.29 -6.58
CA SER A 313 4.47 32.26 -7.01
C SER A 313 5.92 31.75 -6.91
N PHE A 314 6.18 30.70 -6.12
CA PHE A 314 7.51 30.08 -6.04
C PHE A 314 7.83 29.19 -7.24
N VAL A 315 6.83 28.84 -8.07
CA VAL A 315 7.01 28.03 -9.27
C VAL A 315 7.60 28.90 -10.36
N LYS A 316 8.83 28.58 -10.76
CA LYS A 316 9.55 29.28 -11.85
C LYS A 316 9.70 28.43 -13.11
N ASP A 317 9.70 27.12 -12.93
CA ASP A 317 9.86 26.12 -13.99
C ASP A 317 8.95 24.94 -13.65
N ILE A 318 8.02 24.63 -14.55
CA ILE A 318 7.02 23.56 -14.38
C ILE A 318 7.68 22.19 -14.53
N GLU A 319 8.60 22.04 -15.48
CA GLU A 319 9.26 20.75 -15.77
C GLU A 319 10.06 20.26 -14.56
N ALA A 320 10.67 21.17 -13.81
CA ALA A 320 11.39 20.87 -12.57
C ALA A 320 10.49 20.31 -11.44
N LEU A 321 9.16 20.50 -11.51
CA LEU A 321 8.22 20.05 -10.47
C LEU A 321 7.81 18.60 -10.60
N TYR A 322 7.82 18.05 -11.82
CA TYR A 322 7.34 16.70 -12.09
C TYR A 322 7.99 15.62 -11.21
N PRO A 323 9.33 15.56 -11.04
CA PRO A 323 9.96 14.55 -10.20
C PRO A 323 9.50 14.58 -8.74
N ALA A 324 9.22 15.77 -8.20
CA ALA A 324 8.74 15.94 -6.83
C ALA A 324 7.29 15.50 -6.70
N LEU A 325 6.42 15.95 -7.61
CA LEU A 325 4.99 15.65 -7.59
C LEU A 325 4.70 14.15 -7.84
N LEU A 326 5.47 13.50 -8.72
CA LEU A 326 5.36 12.05 -8.96
C LEU A 326 5.81 11.19 -7.77
N LYS A 327 6.57 11.77 -6.82
CA LYS A 327 7.07 11.12 -5.61
C LYS A 327 6.41 11.66 -4.36
N ALA A 328 5.33 12.42 -4.50
CA ALA A 328 4.63 13.01 -3.37
C ALA A 328 4.05 11.91 -2.47
N THR A 329 4.05 12.17 -1.17
CA THR A 329 3.54 11.26 -0.16
C THR A 329 2.04 11.49 0.04
N ILE A 330 1.25 10.42 -0.02
CA ILE A 330 -0.17 10.49 0.36
C ILE A 330 -0.29 10.63 1.87
N LEU A 331 -1.01 11.66 2.30
CA LEU A 331 -1.42 11.88 3.67
C LEU A 331 -2.84 11.39 3.86
N LEU A 332 -3.00 10.48 4.80
CA LEU A 332 -4.31 9.94 5.14
C LEU A 332 -5.09 10.96 5.99
N PRO A 333 -6.40 11.15 5.73
CA PRO A 333 -7.19 12.17 6.40
C PRO A 333 -7.45 11.83 7.88
N GLY A 334 -7.56 12.86 8.72
CA GLY A 334 -8.05 12.77 10.10
C GLY A 334 -9.55 13.06 10.22
N ILE A 335 -10.07 13.21 11.44
CA ILE A 335 -11.48 13.57 11.70
C ILE A 335 -11.72 15.09 11.46
N PRO A 336 -12.78 15.52 10.74
CA PRO A 336 -12.99 16.93 10.32
C PRO A 336 -13.29 17.97 11.41
N THR A 337 -13.36 17.64 12.71
CA THR A 337 -13.80 18.58 13.76
C THR A 337 -13.00 18.47 15.07
N ASN A 338 -12.61 19.61 15.63
CA ASN A 338 -12.24 19.86 17.04
C ASN A 338 -11.33 18.86 17.78
N GLY A 339 -10.44 18.17 17.08
CA GLY A 339 -9.30 17.53 17.72
C GLY A 339 -8.81 16.32 16.98
N ARG A 340 -7.72 16.52 16.21
CA ARG A 340 -6.46 15.75 16.21
C ARG A 340 -6.51 14.21 16.24
N GLN A 341 -7.67 13.61 16.04
CA GLN A 341 -7.84 12.17 16.09
C GLN A 341 -7.70 11.62 14.67
N PRO A 342 -6.74 10.71 14.47
CA PRO A 342 -6.56 10.06 13.19
C PRO A 342 -7.76 9.16 12.87
N VAL A 343 -8.25 9.19 11.63
CA VAL A 343 -8.96 8.03 11.05
C VAL A 343 -7.92 6.97 10.67
N PHE A 344 -6.71 7.41 10.31
CA PHE A 344 -5.60 6.55 9.97
C PHE A 344 -4.34 6.94 10.74
N PRO A 345 -3.52 5.97 11.18
CA PRO A 345 -3.70 4.52 11.10
C PRO A 345 -4.81 4.06 12.04
N LEU A 346 -5.22 2.81 11.84
CA LEU A 346 -6.18 2.16 12.74
C LEU A 346 -5.67 2.19 14.18
N PRO A 347 -6.58 2.29 15.17
CA PRO A 347 -6.22 2.06 16.55
C PRO A 347 -5.56 0.68 16.74
N PRO A 348 -4.64 0.52 17.69
CA PRO A 348 -4.09 -0.80 18.03
C PRO A 348 -5.18 -1.75 18.52
N TYR A 349 -5.00 -3.05 18.36
CA TYR A 349 -5.93 -4.04 18.92
C TYR A 349 -6.01 -3.90 20.44
N ALA A 350 -7.23 -4.00 21.00
CA ALA A 350 -7.48 -3.81 22.44
C ALA A 350 -6.63 -4.74 23.35
N ASN A 351 -6.18 -5.88 22.84
CA ASN A 351 -5.37 -6.87 23.57
C ASN A 351 -3.85 -6.62 23.50
N SER A 352 -3.39 -5.59 22.80
CA SER A 352 -1.96 -5.30 22.64
C SER A 352 -1.32 -4.67 23.89
N TYR A 353 -2.11 -4.07 24.78
CA TYR A 353 -1.61 -3.37 25.97
C TYR A 353 -1.61 -4.20 27.26
N SER A 354 -2.39 -5.27 27.31
CA SER A 354 -2.64 -6.02 28.56
C SER A 354 -1.43 -6.81 29.06
N ASN A 355 -0.42 -7.06 28.21
CA ASN A 355 0.73 -7.90 28.54
C ASN A 355 2.03 -7.12 28.80
N ILE A 356 2.03 -5.78 28.74
CA ILE A 356 3.26 -4.97 28.83
C ILE A 356 3.50 -4.41 30.24
N VAL A 357 2.49 -4.36 31.12
CA VAL A 357 2.60 -3.68 32.43
C VAL A 357 2.73 -4.65 33.63
N SER A 358 2.76 -5.95 33.40
CA SER A 358 3.04 -6.93 34.45
C SER A 358 4.39 -7.60 34.23
N ASN A 359 5.46 -6.88 34.59
CA ASN A 359 6.74 -7.42 35.08
C ASN A 359 7.59 -6.33 35.72
#